data_AF-A0A3N5RRF9-F1
#
_entry.id   AF-A0A3N5RRF9-F1
#
_cell.length_a   1.000
_cell.length_b   1.000
_cell.length_c   1.000
_cell.angle_alpha   90.00
_cell.angle_beta   90.00
_cell.angle_gamma   90.00
#
_symmetry.space_group_name_H-M   'P 1'
#
loop_
_entity.id
_entity.type
_entity.pdbx_description
1 polymer ?
#
loop_
_entity_poly.entity_id
_entity_poly.type
_entity_poly.pdbx_seq_one_letter_code
_entity_poly.pdbx_strand_id
1 'polypeptide(L)'
;MFPTLQAKLERFEELEHSLQDSAVLADSNLLQQIQREYGGLARLALKVREFNRLESEVAEAGRLAASEADAELRAYAEEEVQRLEAERGALQTELEDIVLAGDAATRGSLIMEIRAGTGGEEAALFARDLYEMYQKYAAAHDWKCEVLEFSPAEMGGVREVVFSVTGDGAYRHLQFESGGHRVQRVPETETQGRVHTSLATVAVLPEATEVEIEIRDEDLKLDTMRAGGPGGQKVNKIESAVRITHLPSGIVVKCQDEK
;
A
#
# COMPACT_ATOMS: atom_id res chain seq x y z
N MET A 1 21.52 -8.85 -10.02
CA MET A 1 20.21 -8.17 -9.94
C MET A 1 20.11 -7.40 -8.62
N PHE A 2 19.21 -6.40 -8.51
CA PHE A 2 19.10 -5.49 -7.36
C PHE A 2 19.13 -6.21 -6.00
N PRO A 3 20.07 -5.90 -5.08
CA PRO A 3 20.16 -6.54 -3.77
C PRO A 3 18.87 -6.48 -2.94
N THR A 4 18.05 -5.46 -3.17
CA THR A 4 16.76 -5.26 -2.53
C THR A 4 15.70 -6.28 -2.96
N LEU A 5 15.71 -6.73 -4.20
CA LEU A 5 14.79 -7.77 -4.69
C LEU A 5 15.13 -9.13 -4.10
N GLN A 6 16.42 -9.43 -3.99
CA GLN A 6 16.89 -10.67 -3.40
C GLN A 6 16.53 -10.77 -1.92
N ALA A 7 16.71 -9.67 -1.15
CA ALA A 7 16.28 -9.62 0.25
C ALA A 7 14.76 -9.85 0.42
N LYS A 8 13.94 -9.35 -0.52
CA LYS A 8 12.48 -9.59 -0.50
C LYS A 8 12.13 -11.05 -0.82
N LEU A 9 12.88 -11.71 -1.72
CA LEU A 9 12.73 -13.14 -1.98
C LEU A 9 13.13 -13.98 -0.77
N GLU A 10 14.26 -13.67 -0.14
CA GLU A 10 14.72 -14.36 1.08
C GLU A 10 13.67 -14.26 2.19
N ARG A 11 13.14 -13.06 2.43
CA ARG A 11 12.05 -12.85 3.39
C ARG A 11 10.80 -13.66 3.04
N PHE A 12 10.43 -13.72 1.77
CA PHE A 12 9.29 -14.52 1.33
C PHE A 12 9.50 -16.01 1.61
N GLU A 13 10.71 -16.54 1.38
CA GLU A 13 11.07 -17.93 1.66
C GLU A 13 11.10 -18.24 3.17
N GLU A 14 11.57 -17.30 4.00
CA GLU A 14 11.47 -17.40 5.46
C GLU A 14 10.01 -17.50 5.94
N LEU A 15 9.12 -16.68 5.38
CA LEU A 15 7.70 -16.71 5.69
C LEU A 15 7.04 -18.00 5.20
N GLU A 16 7.42 -18.49 4.01
CA GLU A 16 6.99 -19.78 3.45
C GLU A 16 7.34 -20.94 4.39
N HIS A 17 8.55 -20.93 4.95
CA HIS A 17 8.97 -21.90 5.96
C HIS A 17 8.21 -21.71 7.29
N SER A 18 8.01 -20.46 7.73
CA SER A 18 7.32 -20.15 8.99
C SER A 18 5.85 -20.59 8.98
N LEU A 19 5.19 -20.55 7.81
CA LEU A 19 3.82 -21.06 7.63
C LEU A 19 3.70 -22.59 7.83
N GLN A 20 4.81 -23.32 7.81
CA GLN A 20 4.86 -24.76 8.08
C GLN A 20 5.13 -25.05 9.57
N ASP A 21 5.46 -24.05 10.39
CA ASP A 21 5.75 -24.23 11.80
C ASP A 21 4.46 -24.42 12.61
N SER A 22 4.41 -25.51 13.36
CA SER A 22 3.33 -25.83 14.31
C SER A 22 3.06 -24.75 15.36
N ALA A 23 4.07 -23.98 15.78
CA ALA A 23 3.92 -22.88 16.73
C ALA A 23 3.16 -21.68 16.10
N VAL A 24 3.45 -21.38 14.84
CA VAL A 24 2.76 -20.35 14.07
C VAL A 24 1.32 -20.77 13.77
N LEU A 25 1.10 -22.02 13.38
CA LEU A 25 -0.23 -22.55 13.09
C LEU A 25 -1.14 -22.60 14.32
N ALA A 26 -0.57 -22.65 15.53
CA ALA A 26 -1.30 -22.64 16.80
C ALA A 26 -1.74 -21.23 17.24
N ASP A 27 -1.10 -20.17 16.73
CA ASP A 27 -1.42 -18.78 17.06
C ASP A 27 -2.13 -18.10 15.87
N SER A 28 -3.45 -17.89 16.03
CA SER A 28 -4.28 -17.30 14.98
C SER A 28 -3.87 -15.86 14.61
N ASN A 29 -3.29 -15.09 15.53
CA ASN A 29 -2.87 -13.72 15.23
C ASN A 29 -1.56 -13.72 14.46
N LEU A 30 -0.58 -14.49 14.94
CA LEU A 30 0.72 -14.63 14.28
C LEU A 30 0.57 -15.22 12.87
N LEU A 31 -0.33 -16.21 12.71
CA LEU A 31 -0.66 -16.79 11.41
C LEU A 31 -1.22 -15.74 10.44
N GLN A 32 -2.16 -14.90 10.88
CA GLN A 32 -2.73 -13.85 10.04
C GLN A 32 -1.67 -12.81 9.63
N GLN A 33 -0.79 -12.42 10.54
CA GLN A 33 0.31 -11.49 10.25
C GLN A 33 1.24 -12.05 9.17
N ILE A 34 1.72 -13.29 9.36
CA ILE A 34 2.62 -13.96 8.43
C ILE A 34 1.93 -14.16 7.07
N GLN A 35 0.65 -14.54 7.04
CA GLN A 35 -0.10 -14.68 5.79
C GLN A 35 -0.25 -13.36 5.04
N ARG A 36 -0.49 -12.25 5.73
CA ARG A 36 -0.56 -10.91 5.12
C ARG A 36 0.78 -10.50 4.51
N GLU A 37 1.88 -10.66 5.26
CA GLU A 37 3.23 -10.33 4.78
C GLU A 37 3.62 -11.23 3.58
N TYR A 38 3.37 -12.54 3.68
CA TYR A 38 3.61 -13.50 2.62
C TYR A 38 2.82 -13.14 1.35
N GLY A 39 1.53 -12.84 1.48
CA GLY A 39 0.68 -12.42 0.36
C GLY A 39 1.14 -11.10 -0.27
N GLY A 40 1.60 -10.14 0.54
CA GLY A 40 2.14 -8.87 0.06
C GLY A 40 3.44 -9.00 -0.73
N LEU A 41 4.28 -9.99 -0.39
CA LEU A 41 5.55 -10.25 -1.07
C LEU A 41 5.41 -11.21 -2.25
N ALA A 42 4.40 -12.08 -2.26
CA ALA A 42 4.25 -13.18 -3.21
C ALA A 42 4.41 -12.77 -4.68
N ARG A 43 3.71 -11.71 -5.11
CA ARG A 43 3.73 -11.27 -6.51
C ARG A 43 5.15 -10.92 -6.98
N LEU A 44 5.92 -10.25 -6.14
CA LEU A 44 7.29 -9.84 -6.47
C LEU A 44 8.26 -11.01 -6.31
N ALA A 45 8.19 -11.71 -5.19
CA ALA A 45 9.10 -12.81 -4.87
C ALA A 45 9.00 -13.94 -5.90
N LEU A 46 7.79 -14.31 -6.35
CA LEU A 46 7.61 -15.33 -7.38
C LEU A 46 8.23 -14.94 -8.73
N LYS A 47 8.15 -13.66 -9.12
CA LYS A 47 8.81 -13.16 -10.33
C LYS A 47 10.33 -13.17 -10.21
N VAL A 48 10.87 -12.80 -9.05
CA VAL A 48 12.32 -12.88 -8.79
C VAL A 48 12.79 -14.34 -8.80
N ARG A 49 12.01 -15.26 -8.21
CA ARG A 49 12.28 -16.70 -8.24
C ARG A 49 12.29 -17.25 -9.67
N GLU A 50 11.33 -16.86 -10.48
CA GLU A 50 11.27 -17.22 -11.91
C GLU A 50 12.47 -16.65 -12.68
N PHE A 51 12.85 -15.40 -12.42
CA PHE A 51 14.03 -14.79 -13.04
C PHE A 51 15.32 -15.54 -12.69
N ASN A 52 15.51 -15.87 -11.40
CA ASN A 52 16.66 -16.65 -10.95
C ASN A 52 16.70 -18.05 -11.59
N ARG A 53 15.53 -18.68 -11.78
CA ARG A 53 15.42 -19.95 -12.52
C ARG A 53 15.87 -19.78 -13.98
N LEU A 54 15.36 -18.76 -14.68
CA LEU A 54 15.73 -18.47 -16.07
C LEU A 54 17.22 -18.15 -16.20
N GLU A 55 17.84 -17.42 -15.27
CA GLU A 55 19.29 -17.22 -15.27
C GLU A 55 20.07 -18.52 -15.18
N SER A 56 19.62 -19.45 -14.32
CA SER A 56 20.24 -20.78 -14.21
C SER A 56 20.08 -21.59 -15.50
N GLU A 57 18.90 -21.57 -16.11
CA GLU A 57 18.61 -22.28 -17.36
C GLU A 57 19.43 -21.73 -18.54
N VAL A 58 19.55 -20.40 -18.66
CA VAL A 58 20.43 -19.77 -19.67
C VAL A 58 21.89 -20.21 -19.46
N ALA A 59 22.36 -20.22 -18.21
CA ALA A 59 23.72 -20.63 -17.90
C ALA A 59 23.97 -22.12 -18.20
N GLU A 60 23.01 -22.99 -17.92
CA GLU A 60 23.07 -24.42 -18.24
C GLU A 60 23.03 -24.68 -19.75
N ALA A 61 22.10 -24.07 -20.47
CA ALA A 61 22.00 -24.19 -21.92
C ALA A 61 23.26 -23.63 -22.62
N GLY A 62 23.81 -22.52 -22.14
CA GLY A 62 25.06 -21.95 -22.64
C GLY A 62 26.28 -22.86 -22.41
N ARG A 63 26.34 -23.55 -21.25
CA ARG A 63 27.36 -24.58 -21.00
C ARG A 63 27.21 -25.78 -21.94
N LEU A 64 25.98 -26.23 -22.19
CA LEU A 64 25.70 -27.31 -23.12
C LEU A 64 26.16 -26.94 -24.54
N ALA A 65 25.75 -25.77 -25.04
CA ALA A 65 26.16 -25.26 -26.36
C ALA A 65 27.70 -25.16 -26.50
N ALA A 66 28.40 -24.72 -25.46
CA ALA A 66 29.86 -24.60 -25.47
C ALA A 66 30.62 -25.94 -25.41
N SER A 67 30.02 -26.97 -24.80
CA SER A 67 30.67 -28.26 -24.54
C SER A 67 30.26 -29.38 -25.48
N GLU A 68 29.14 -29.23 -26.19
CA GLU A 68 28.61 -30.23 -27.10
C GLU A 68 29.45 -30.32 -28.38
N ALA A 69 29.80 -31.54 -28.80
CA ALA A 69 30.63 -31.81 -29.96
C ALA A 69 29.79 -31.98 -31.24
N ASP A 70 28.60 -32.54 -31.10
CA ASP A 70 27.66 -32.73 -32.20
C ASP A 70 27.07 -31.39 -32.69
N ALA A 71 27.10 -31.17 -34.00
CA ALA A 71 26.72 -29.88 -34.58
C ALA A 71 25.20 -29.62 -34.56
N GLU A 72 24.37 -30.67 -34.66
CA GLU A 72 22.92 -30.53 -34.61
C GLU A 72 22.47 -30.24 -33.17
N LEU A 73 23.02 -30.97 -32.20
CA LEU A 73 22.75 -30.74 -30.78
C LEU A 73 23.26 -29.37 -30.29
N ARG A 74 24.42 -28.92 -30.77
CA ARG A 74 24.93 -27.57 -30.48
C ARG A 74 23.99 -26.49 -31.01
N ALA A 75 23.55 -26.60 -32.26
CA ALA A 75 22.64 -25.63 -32.87
C ALA A 75 21.31 -25.55 -32.12
N TYR A 76 20.77 -26.70 -31.67
CA TYR A 76 19.59 -26.75 -30.82
C TYR A 76 19.79 -26.03 -29.48
N ALA A 77 20.93 -26.26 -28.81
CA ALA A 77 21.26 -25.58 -27.56
C ALA A 77 21.44 -24.05 -27.74
N GLU A 78 22.01 -23.60 -28.86
CA GLU A 78 22.15 -22.17 -29.18
C GLU A 78 20.78 -21.49 -29.42
N GLU A 79 19.86 -22.18 -30.10
CA GLU A 79 18.47 -21.70 -30.27
C GLU A 79 17.74 -21.61 -28.92
N GLU A 80 17.92 -22.61 -28.06
CA GLU A 80 17.36 -22.63 -26.71
C GLU A 80 17.88 -21.46 -25.85
N VAL A 81 19.19 -21.17 -25.91
CA VAL A 81 19.79 -20.01 -25.25
C VAL A 81 19.12 -18.73 -25.72
N GLN A 82 18.96 -18.52 -27.03
CA GLN A 82 18.33 -17.31 -27.56
C GLN A 82 16.89 -17.14 -27.06
N ARG A 83 16.12 -18.24 -27.01
CA ARG A 83 14.75 -18.21 -26.47
C ARG A 83 14.75 -17.82 -24.99
N LEU A 84 15.56 -18.48 -24.18
CA LEU A 84 15.66 -18.23 -22.73
C LEU A 84 16.17 -16.82 -22.42
N GLU A 85 17.10 -16.29 -23.22
CA GLU A 85 17.59 -14.91 -23.06
C GLU A 85 16.52 -13.86 -23.37
N ALA A 86 15.67 -14.11 -24.37
CA ALA A 86 14.54 -13.24 -24.69
C ALA A 86 13.50 -13.23 -23.55
N GLU A 87 13.16 -14.42 -23.03
CA GLU A 87 12.26 -14.57 -21.86
C GLU A 87 12.84 -13.88 -20.62
N ARG A 88 14.13 -14.11 -20.31
CA ARG A 88 14.85 -13.45 -19.22
C ARG A 88 14.81 -11.93 -19.38
N GLY A 89 15.07 -11.41 -20.57
CA GLY A 89 15.09 -9.97 -20.84
C GLY A 89 13.73 -9.28 -20.66
N ALA A 90 12.65 -9.94 -21.08
CA ALA A 90 11.29 -9.45 -20.84
C ALA A 90 10.97 -9.39 -19.34
N LEU A 91 11.29 -10.45 -18.59
CA LEU A 91 11.07 -10.50 -17.15
C LEU A 91 11.97 -9.51 -16.38
N GLN A 92 13.19 -9.29 -16.85
CA GLN A 92 14.08 -8.27 -16.29
C GLN A 92 13.46 -6.88 -16.38
N THR A 93 12.90 -6.53 -17.54
CA THR A 93 12.26 -5.23 -17.78
C THR A 93 11.07 -5.05 -16.83
N GLU A 94 10.25 -6.08 -16.67
CA GLU A 94 9.13 -6.05 -15.73
C GLU A 94 9.59 -5.87 -14.27
N LEU A 95 10.67 -6.54 -13.86
CA LEU A 95 11.24 -6.39 -12.53
C LEU A 95 11.84 -5.00 -12.30
N GLU A 96 12.49 -4.42 -13.32
CA GLU A 96 12.98 -3.04 -13.29
C GLU A 96 11.82 -2.03 -13.11
N ASP A 97 10.72 -2.20 -13.84
CA ASP A 97 9.52 -1.38 -13.71
C ASP A 97 8.91 -1.46 -12.29
N ILE A 98 8.90 -2.66 -11.69
CA ILE A 98 8.43 -2.84 -10.31
C ILE A 98 9.35 -2.13 -9.32
N VAL A 99 10.67 -2.20 -9.50
CA VAL A 99 11.63 -1.51 -8.65
C VAL A 99 11.50 0.01 -8.79
N LEU A 100 11.35 0.51 -10.02
CA LEU A 100 11.12 1.92 -10.30
C LEU A 100 9.82 2.45 -9.68
N ALA A 101 8.77 1.62 -9.64
CA ALA A 101 7.51 1.95 -8.98
C ALA A 101 7.63 2.01 -7.44
N GLY A 102 8.65 1.39 -6.83
CA GLY A 102 8.92 1.46 -5.39
C GLY A 102 7.79 0.95 -4.49
N ASP A 103 7.70 1.46 -3.26
CA ASP A 103 6.65 1.11 -2.27
C ASP A 103 5.24 1.58 -2.69
N ALA A 104 5.12 2.39 -3.75
CA ALA A 104 3.82 2.70 -4.35
C ALA A 104 3.18 1.47 -5.02
N ALA A 105 3.97 0.44 -5.34
CA ALA A 105 3.48 -0.82 -5.92
C ALA A 105 2.83 -1.76 -4.89
N THR A 106 3.12 -1.61 -3.59
CA THR A 106 2.59 -2.47 -2.52
C THR A 106 1.36 -1.88 -1.85
N ARG A 107 1.06 -0.60 -2.06
CA ARG A 107 -0.14 0.03 -1.53
C ARG A 107 -1.32 -0.21 -2.48
N GLY A 108 -2.13 -1.20 -2.14
CA GLY A 108 -3.32 -1.58 -2.92
C GLY A 108 -4.50 -0.62 -2.77
N SER A 109 -4.47 0.28 -1.78
CA SER A 109 -5.57 1.19 -1.53
C SER A 109 -5.12 2.63 -1.41
N LEU A 110 -5.99 3.53 -1.82
CA LEU A 110 -5.82 4.97 -1.73
C LEU A 110 -7.11 5.64 -1.26
N ILE A 111 -6.96 6.82 -0.70
CA ILE A 111 -8.03 7.76 -0.44
C ILE A 111 -7.91 8.88 -1.47
N MET A 112 -8.99 9.12 -2.20
CA MET A 112 -9.10 10.24 -3.13
C MET A 112 -10.05 11.28 -2.55
N GLU A 113 -9.61 12.52 -2.56
CA GLU A 113 -10.35 13.67 -2.08
C GLU A 113 -10.49 14.68 -3.21
N ILE A 114 -11.73 15.02 -3.55
CA ILE A 114 -12.05 15.97 -4.61
C ILE A 114 -12.77 17.16 -3.98
N ARG A 115 -12.22 18.35 -4.15
CA ARG A 115 -12.78 19.59 -3.62
C ARG A 115 -13.03 20.60 -4.72
N ALA A 116 -14.17 21.28 -4.65
CA ALA A 116 -14.48 22.41 -5.51
C ALA A 116 -13.54 23.59 -5.19
N GLY A 117 -12.93 24.16 -6.22
CA GLY A 117 -12.05 25.32 -6.11
C GLY A 117 -12.75 26.61 -6.56
N THR A 118 -12.02 27.45 -7.29
CA THR A 118 -12.55 28.70 -7.85
C THR A 118 -13.59 28.42 -8.93
N GLY A 119 -14.77 29.05 -8.84
CA GLY A 119 -15.84 28.89 -9.83
C GLY A 119 -17.24 28.72 -9.24
N GLY A 120 -17.37 28.69 -7.91
CA GLY A 120 -18.67 28.62 -7.22
C GLY A 120 -19.42 27.33 -7.57
N GLU A 121 -20.71 27.44 -7.92
CA GLU A 121 -21.55 26.29 -8.27
C GLU A 121 -20.99 25.51 -9.49
N GLU A 122 -20.35 26.18 -10.45
CA GLU A 122 -19.74 25.50 -11.59
C GLU A 122 -18.53 24.64 -11.16
N ALA A 123 -17.75 25.10 -10.19
CA ALA A 123 -16.66 24.28 -9.63
C ALA A 123 -17.21 23.05 -8.90
N ALA A 124 -18.37 23.17 -8.25
CA ALA A 124 -19.03 22.04 -7.60
C ALA A 124 -19.59 21.03 -8.61
N LEU A 125 -20.16 21.49 -9.73
CA LEU A 125 -20.57 20.62 -10.83
C LEU A 125 -19.36 19.91 -11.45
N PHE A 126 -18.25 20.63 -11.65
CA PHE A 126 -17.03 20.03 -12.16
C PHE A 126 -16.40 19.01 -11.19
N ALA A 127 -16.44 19.26 -9.88
CA ALA A 127 -16.02 18.30 -8.88
C ALA A 127 -16.86 17.00 -8.92
N ARG A 128 -18.17 17.12 -9.16
CA ARG A 128 -19.04 15.95 -9.40
C ARG A 128 -18.63 15.19 -10.67
N ASP A 129 -18.37 15.90 -11.77
CA ASP A 129 -17.96 15.29 -13.04
C ASP A 129 -16.65 14.50 -12.87
N LEU A 130 -15.68 15.04 -12.12
CA LEU A 130 -14.44 14.34 -11.77
C LEU A 130 -14.71 13.09 -10.92
N TYR A 131 -15.56 13.21 -9.91
CA TYR A 131 -15.96 12.06 -9.09
C TYR A 131 -16.60 10.94 -9.91
N GLU A 132 -17.56 11.25 -10.78
CA GLU A 132 -18.19 10.28 -11.67
C GLU A 132 -17.20 9.68 -12.67
N MET A 133 -16.25 10.48 -13.17
CA MET A 133 -15.17 10.02 -14.03
C MET A 133 -14.30 8.98 -13.33
N TYR A 134 -13.83 9.26 -12.10
CA TYR A 134 -13.00 8.32 -11.36
C TYR A 134 -13.76 7.07 -10.91
N GLN A 135 -15.05 7.18 -10.57
CA GLN A 135 -15.89 6.00 -10.32
C GLN A 135 -15.95 5.07 -11.54
N LYS A 136 -16.19 5.64 -12.74
CA LYS A 136 -16.22 4.85 -13.98
C LYS A 136 -14.86 4.27 -14.33
N TYR A 137 -13.78 5.04 -14.11
CA TYR A 137 -12.41 4.59 -14.33
C TYR A 137 -12.06 3.41 -13.41
N ALA A 138 -12.39 3.49 -12.12
CA ALA A 138 -12.18 2.42 -11.15
C ALA A 138 -12.98 1.16 -11.51
N ALA A 139 -14.26 1.31 -11.89
CA ALA A 139 -15.08 0.19 -12.33
C ALA A 139 -14.52 -0.53 -13.58
N ALA A 140 -13.88 0.21 -14.49
CA ALA A 140 -13.23 -0.37 -15.67
C ALA A 140 -11.94 -1.16 -15.36
N HIS A 141 -11.37 -0.97 -14.16
CA HIS A 141 -10.18 -1.68 -13.69
C HIS A 141 -10.50 -2.69 -12.56
N ASP A 142 -11.78 -3.02 -12.37
CA ASP A 142 -12.26 -3.90 -11.30
C ASP A 142 -11.87 -3.43 -9.88
N TRP A 143 -11.69 -2.11 -9.71
CA TRP A 143 -11.41 -1.52 -8.40
C TRP A 143 -12.72 -1.17 -7.68
N LYS A 144 -12.73 -1.40 -6.36
CA LYS A 144 -13.85 -1.06 -5.49
C LYS A 144 -13.71 0.39 -5.02
N CYS A 145 -14.74 1.21 -5.24
CA CYS A 145 -14.85 2.54 -4.65
C CYS A 145 -15.83 2.54 -3.47
N GLU A 146 -15.46 3.18 -2.36
CA GLU A 146 -16.32 3.33 -1.19
C GLU A 146 -16.28 4.79 -0.70
N VAL A 147 -17.44 5.42 -0.61
CA VAL A 147 -17.55 6.82 -0.20
C VAL A 147 -17.42 6.92 1.32
N LEU A 148 -16.47 7.72 1.78
CA LEU A 148 -16.22 7.98 3.19
C LEU A 148 -16.95 9.24 3.64
N GLU A 149 -16.87 10.30 2.84
CA GLU A 149 -17.52 11.58 3.10
C GLU A 149 -18.05 12.20 1.81
N PHE A 150 -19.22 12.83 1.89
CA PHE A 150 -19.86 13.47 0.74
C PHE A 150 -20.59 14.74 1.16
N SER A 151 -20.11 15.89 0.67
CA SER A 151 -20.71 17.21 0.90
C SER A 151 -21.36 17.73 -0.39
N PRO A 152 -22.69 17.66 -0.52
CA PRO A 152 -23.40 18.16 -1.71
C PRO A 152 -23.36 19.69 -1.80
N ALA A 153 -23.50 20.20 -3.03
CA ALA A 153 -23.77 21.61 -3.33
C ALA A 153 -25.23 21.82 -3.77
N GLU A 154 -25.67 23.08 -3.90
CA GLU A 154 -27.07 23.43 -4.11
C GLU A 154 -27.58 22.99 -5.49
N MET A 155 -26.79 23.17 -6.56
CA MET A 155 -27.19 22.80 -7.92
C MET A 155 -26.86 21.35 -8.29
N GLY A 156 -26.84 20.45 -7.30
CA GLY A 156 -26.53 19.04 -7.50
C GLY A 156 -25.05 18.76 -7.77
N GLY A 157 -24.17 19.74 -7.61
CA GLY A 157 -22.72 19.54 -7.58
C GLY A 157 -22.23 18.99 -6.24
N VAL A 158 -20.91 18.94 -6.07
CA VAL A 158 -20.23 18.46 -4.86
C VAL A 158 -19.22 19.50 -4.40
N ARG A 159 -19.29 19.92 -3.14
CA ARG A 159 -18.26 20.80 -2.55
C ARG A 159 -17.00 20.01 -2.20
N GLU A 160 -17.20 18.84 -1.63
CA GLU A 160 -16.15 17.92 -1.19
C GLU A 160 -16.66 16.49 -1.24
N VAL A 161 -15.85 15.57 -1.75
CA VAL A 161 -16.08 14.13 -1.65
C VAL A 161 -14.77 13.43 -1.35
N VAL A 162 -14.83 12.53 -0.37
CA VAL A 162 -13.72 11.68 0.04
C VAL A 162 -14.17 10.23 -0.14
N PHE A 163 -13.40 9.45 -0.89
CA PHE A 163 -13.70 8.05 -1.15
C PHE A 163 -12.43 7.23 -1.20
N SER A 164 -12.51 5.99 -0.72
CA SER A 164 -11.43 5.02 -0.87
C SER A 164 -11.57 4.29 -2.20
N VAL A 165 -10.43 3.97 -2.80
CA VAL A 165 -10.32 3.10 -3.98
C VAL A 165 -9.41 1.94 -3.59
N THR A 166 -9.98 0.73 -3.59
CA THR A 166 -9.28 -0.51 -3.25
C THR A 166 -9.16 -1.37 -4.49
N GLY A 167 -7.93 -1.72 -4.86
CA GLY A 167 -7.68 -2.61 -6.00
C GLY A 167 -6.20 -2.72 -6.35
N ASP A 168 -5.81 -3.84 -6.94
CA ASP A 168 -4.39 -4.08 -7.26
C ASP A 168 -3.84 -2.97 -8.18
N GLY A 169 -2.76 -2.32 -7.72
CA GLY A 169 -2.10 -1.23 -8.43
C GLY A 169 -2.86 0.10 -8.49
N ALA A 170 -3.99 0.27 -7.80
CA ALA A 170 -4.81 1.49 -7.86
C ALA A 170 -4.01 2.76 -7.56
N TYR A 171 -3.22 2.76 -6.48
CA TYR A 171 -2.41 3.93 -6.10
C TYR A 171 -1.35 4.26 -7.15
N ARG A 172 -0.67 3.25 -7.70
CA ARG A 172 0.36 3.44 -8.74
C ARG A 172 -0.20 4.15 -9.98
N HIS A 173 -1.44 3.85 -10.34
CA HIS A 173 -2.10 4.47 -11.50
C HIS A 173 -2.59 5.88 -11.20
N LEU A 174 -3.17 6.10 -10.02
CA LEU A 174 -3.85 7.36 -9.69
C LEU A 174 -2.96 8.38 -8.96
N GLN A 175 -1.75 8.02 -8.52
CA GLN A 175 -0.85 8.94 -7.80
C GLN A 175 -0.54 10.25 -8.55
N PHE A 176 -0.60 10.23 -9.89
CA PHE A 176 -0.33 11.39 -10.74
C PHE A 176 -1.53 12.33 -10.92
N GLU A 177 -2.71 11.93 -10.44
CA GLU A 177 -3.94 12.72 -10.53
C GLU A 177 -4.00 13.82 -9.47
N SER A 178 -3.11 13.78 -8.47
CA SER A 178 -3.04 14.76 -7.40
C SER A 178 -2.62 16.13 -7.93
N GLY A 179 -3.49 17.12 -7.79
CA GLY A 179 -3.23 18.48 -8.26
C GLY A 179 -4.48 19.29 -8.57
N GLY A 180 -4.26 20.41 -9.27
CA GLY A 180 -5.33 21.30 -9.73
C GLY A 180 -5.84 20.88 -11.10
N HIS A 181 -7.15 20.73 -11.22
CA HIS A 181 -7.86 20.42 -12.45
C HIS A 181 -8.61 21.66 -12.93
N ARG A 182 -8.52 21.97 -14.23
CA ARG A 182 -9.12 23.17 -14.83
C ARG A 182 -10.13 22.81 -15.90
N VAL A 183 -11.31 23.42 -15.83
CA VAL A 183 -12.35 23.32 -16.85
C VAL A 183 -12.65 24.69 -17.47
N GLN A 184 -12.89 24.72 -18.77
CA GLN A 184 -13.35 25.89 -19.51
C GLN A 184 -14.57 25.51 -20.34
N ARG A 185 -15.76 25.95 -19.91
CA ARG A 185 -17.02 25.70 -20.62
C ARG A 185 -18.02 26.81 -20.34
N VAL A 186 -19.15 26.78 -21.03
CA VAL A 186 -20.31 27.61 -20.68
C VAL A 186 -21.03 26.90 -19.52
N PRO A 187 -21.06 27.48 -18.31
CA PRO A 187 -21.72 26.87 -17.16
C PRO A 187 -23.21 26.67 -17.39
N GLU A 188 -23.80 25.66 -16.76
CA GLU A 188 -25.26 25.51 -16.74
C GLU A 188 -25.96 26.70 -16.05
N THR A 189 -25.23 27.39 -15.18
CA THR A 189 -25.70 28.57 -14.45
C THR A 189 -25.61 29.88 -15.25
N GLU A 190 -25.07 29.86 -16.47
CA GLU A 190 -24.79 31.06 -17.27
C GLU A 190 -25.82 31.28 -18.39
N THR A 191 -26.47 32.44 -18.39
CA THR A 191 -27.57 32.76 -19.33
C THR A 191 -27.08 33.35 -20.65
N GLN A 192 -25.89 33.96 -20.70
CA GLN A 192 -25.38 34.67 -21.89
C GLN A 192 -24.46 33.85 -22.79
N GLY A 193 -24.23 32.57 -22.48
CA GLY A 193 -23.37 31.70 -23.28
C GLY A 193 -21.87 32.02 -23.19
N ARG A 194 -21.44 32.69 -22.10
CA ARG A 194 -20.03 33.05 -21.90
C ARG A 194 -19.26 31.86 -21.35
N VAL A 195 -18.03 31.69 -21.81
CA VAL A 195 -17.12 30.66 -21.30
C VAL A 195 -16.52 31.12 -19.98
N HIS A 196 -16.68 30.32 -18.93
CA HIS A 196 -16.06 30.54 -17.63
C HIS A 196 -14.92 29.54 -17.42
N THR A 197 -13.96 29.93 -16.59
CA THR A 197 -12.88 29.04 -16.14
C THR A 197 -13.13 28.69 -14.69
N SER A 198 -13.23 27.41 -14.38
CA SER A 198 -13.40 26.89 -13.03
C SER A 198 -12.30 25.89 -12.69
N LEU A 199 -12.06 25.70 -11.39
CA LEU A 199 -11.02 24.83 -10.85
C LEU A 199 -11.60 23.85 -9.83
N ALA A 200 -11.02 22.66 -9.78
CA ALA A 200 -11.21 21.70 -8.69
C ALA A 200 -9.83 21.16 -8.28
N THR A 201 -9.70 20.67 -7.05
CA THR A 201 -8.47 20.02 -6.59
C THR A 201 -8.76 18.55 -6.33
N VAL A 202 -7.84 17.70 -6.76
CA VAL A 202 -7.84 16.27 -6.43
C VAL A 202 -6.61 16.02 -5.57
N ALA A 203 -6.78 15.38 -4.43
CA ALA A 203 -5.70 14.87 -3.60
C ALA A 203 -5.77 13.34 -3.60
N VAL A 204 -4.63 12.70 -3.81
CA VAL A 204 -4.50 11.24 -3.81
C VAL A 204 -3.54 10.84 -2.71
N LEU A 205 -4.08 10.20 -1.69
CA LEU A 205 -3.35 9.79 -0.50
C LEU A 205 -3.27 8.27 -0.50
N PRO A 206 -2.10 7.67 -0.30
CA PRO A 206 -2.05 6.23 -0.08
C PRO A 206 -2.73 5.91 1.25
N GLU A 207 -3.55 4.87 1.29
CA GLU A 207 -4.12 4.42 2.56
C GLU A 207 -2.97 3.98 3.47
N ALA A 208 -3.00 4.46 4.73
CA ALA A 208 -2.00 4.06 5.70
C ALA A 208 -2.28 2.62 6.10
N THR A 209 -1.30 1.74 5.95
CA THR A 209 -1.34 0.43 6.59
C THR A 209 -1.38 0.68 8.09
N GLU A 210 -2.35 0.11 8.80
CA GLU A 210 -2.32 0.12 10.27
C GLU A 210 -0.97 -0.45 10.70
N VAL A 211 -0.18 0.38 11.39
CA VAL A 211 1.04 -0.08 12.01
C VAL A 211 0.58 -0.86 13.23
N GLU A 212 0.69 -2.19 13.19
CA GLU A 212 0.58 -3.00 14.40
C GLU A 212 1.75 -2.63 15.31
N ILE A 213 1.46 -1.83 16.33
CA ILE A 213 2.42 -1.48 17.36
C ILE A 213 2.39 -2.59 18.40
N GLU A 214 3.38 -3.49 18.32
CA GLU A 214 3.66 -4.45 19.38
C GLU A 214 4.22 -3.69 20.60
N ILE A 215 3.47 -3.68 21.71
CA ILE A 215 3.98 -3.14 22.98
C ILE A 215 4.65 -4.28 23.73
N ARG A 216 5.98 -4.23 23.83
CA ARG A 216 6.77 -5.24 24.55
C ARG A 216 6.87 -4.88 26.02
N ASP A 217 6.64 -5.86 26.89
CA ASP A 217 6.74 -5.66 28.35
C ASP A 217 8.14 -5.20 28.80
N GLU A 218 9.19 -5.60 28.07
CA GLU A 218 10.58 -5.17 28.32
C GLU A 218 10.82 -3.67 28.10
N ASP A 219 10.01 -3.04 27.25
CA ASP A 219 10.06 -1.60 26.96
C ASP A 219 9.19 -0.80 27.94
N LEU A 220 8.44 -1.46 28.83
CA LEU A 220 7.57 -0.83 29.80
C LEU A 220 8.20 -0.83 31.20
N LYS A 221 8.34 0.36 31.77
CA LYS A 221 8.59 0.54 33.19
C LYS A 221 7.29 0.77 33.93
N LEU A 222 6.93 -0.20 34.78
CA LEU A 222 5.78 -0.11 35.68
C LEU A 222 6.21 0.40 37.05
N ASP A 223 5.66 1.54 37.46
CA ASP A 223 5.85 2.11 38.79
C ASP A 223 4.49 2.14 39.53
N THR A 224 4.38 1.42 40.65
CA THR A 224 3.24 1.54 41.57
C THR A 224 3.45 2.69 42.54
N MET A 225 2.39 3.45 42.82
CA MET A 225 2.44 4.57 43.76
C MET A 225 1.15 4.72 44.53
N ARG A 226 1.21 5.53 45.59
CA ARG A 226 0.02 5.89 46.36
C ARG A 226 -0.81 6.89 45.56
N ALA A 227 -2.12 6.65 45.47
CA ALA A 227 -3.04 7.56 44.80
C ALA A 227 -3.13 8.89 45.56
N GLY A 228 -3.24 10.00 44.83
CA GLY A 228 -3.43 11.32 45.41
C GLY A 228 -4.90 11.74 45.32
N GLY A 229 -5.55 12.03 46.45
CA GLY A 229 -6.94 12.49 46.47
C GLY A 229 -7.62 12.32 47.84
N PRO A 230 -8.89 12.77 47.96
CA PRO A 230 -9.69 12.64 49.18
C PRO A 230 -10.08 11.19 49.41
N GLY A 231 -9.23 10.45 50.12
CA GLY A 231 -9.50 9.10 50.56
C GLY A 231 -9.07 8.91 52.00
N GLY A 232 -9.84 8.14 52.76
CA GLY A 232 -9.56 7.86 54.17
C GLY A 232 -8.23 7.13 54.39
N GLN A 233 -7.99 6.64 55.60
CA GLN A 233 -6.71 6.02 56.01
C GLN A 233 -6.18 4.91 55.07
N LYS A 234 -7.04 4.30 54.25
CA LYS A 234 -6.68 3.25 53.27
C LYS A 234 -5.84 3.78 52.08
N VAL A 235 -6.09 5.01 51.62
CA VAL A 235 -5.35 5.62 50.48
C VAL A 235 -3.89 5.94 50.85
N ASN A 236 -3.61 6.17 52.14
CA ASN A 236 -2.25 6.39 52.62
C ASN A 236 -1.43 5.10 52.81
N LYS A 237 -2.09 3.93 52.80
CA LYS A 237 -1.46 2.64 53.11
C LYS A 237 -1.29 1.71 51.90
N ILE A 238 -2.06 1.91 50.83
CA ILE A 238 -2.07 1.02 49.66
C ILE A 238 -1.57 1.77 48.42
N GLU A 239 -0.71 1.11 47.65
CA GLU A 239 -0.28 1.58 46.33
C GLU A 239 -1.37 1.28 45.30
N SER A 240 -2.33 2.18 45.17
CA SER A 240 -3.51 2.01 44.30
C SER A 240 -3.43 2.81 42.99
N ALA A 241 -2.30 3.45 42.69
CA ALA A 241 -2.09 4.15 41.42
C ALA A 241 -0.95 3.48 40.65
N VAL A 242 -1.12 3.34 39.35
CA VAL A 242 -0.12 2.75 38.45
C VAL A 242 0.34 3.82 37.48
N ARG A 243 1.66 3.91 37.30
CA ARG A 243 2.30 4.69 36.24
C ARG A 243 3.05 3.73 35.34
N ILE A 244 2.80 3.83 34.04
CA ILE A 244 3.53 3.08 33.02
C ILE A 244 4.33 4.09 32.20
N THR A 245 5.62 3.79 31.99
CA THR A 245 6.50 4.57 31.13
C THR A 245 7.00 3.67 30.02
N HIS A 246 6.77 4.05 28.76
CA HIS A 246 7.41 3.39 27.62
C HIS A 246 8.82 3.97 27.46
N LEU A 247 9.84 3.16 27.75
CA LEU A 247 11.23 3.60 27.83
C LEU A 247 11.76 4.19 26.51
N PRO A 248 11.49 3.60 25.33
CA PRO A 248 11.99 4.14 24.06
C PRO A 248 11.39 5.50 23.68
N SER A 249 10.10 5.70 23.91
CA SER A 249 9.41 6.95 23.52
C SER A 249 9.36 7.99 24.63
N GLY A 250 9.60 7.61 25.88
CA GLY A 250 9.47 8.47 27.05
C GLY A 250 8.03 8.84 27.40
N ILE A 251 7.03 8.20 26.76
CA ILE A 251 5.61 8.45 27.04
C ILE A 251 5.28 7.88 28.42
N VAL A 252 4.67 8.71 29.26
CA VAL A 252 4.26 8.34 30.62
C VAL A 252 2.74 8.44 30.73
N VAL A 253 2.11 7.34 31.12
CA VAL A 253 0.67 7.27 31.40
C VAL A 253 0.47 6.92 32.88
N LYS A 254 -0.49 7.58 33.53
CA LYS A 254 -0.84 7.32 34.92
C LYS A 254 -2.35 7.04 35.03
N CYS A 255 -2.71 5.95 35.70
CA CYS A 255 -4.09 5.63 36.03
C CYS A 255 -4.28 5.50 37.55
N GLN A 256 -5.35 6.09 38.08
CA GLN A 256 -5.70 6.06 39.52
C GLN A 256 -7.22 6.01 39.75
N ASP A 257 -7.99 5.63 38.73
CA ASP A 257 -9.45 5.82 38.72
C ASP A 257 -10.22 4.67 39.41
N GLU A 258 -9.64 3.47 39.47
CA GLU A 258 -10.26 2.27 40.08
C GLU A 258 -9.65 1.93 41.46
N LYS A 259 -10.41 1.20 42.29
CA LYS A 259 -10.08 0.86 43.70
C LYS A 259 -9.71 -0.60 43.90
#